data_AF-A0A7S1EZG6-F1
#
_entry.id   AF-A0A7S1EZG6-F1
#
_cell.length_a   1.000
_cell.length_b   1.000
_cell.length_c   1.000
_cell.angle_alpha   90.00
_cell.angle_beta   90.00
_cell.angle_gamma   90.00
#
_symmetry.space_group_name_H-M   'P 1'
#
loop_
_entity.id
_entity.type
_entity.pdbx_description
1 polymer ?
#
loop_
_entity_poly.entity_id
_entity_poly.type
_entity_poly.pdbx_seq_one_letter_code
_entity_poly.pdbx_strand_id
1 'polypeptide(L)'
;MPKIGRLVLVAGTFLLEVHATTTCQGDVHECLQSEDSSLLQRKKTLTPREMSVEACVDGTLPFAWSGGGVHDCSTYMMDQGYCLHQAVNEACCFCGGGSTGSSTTTGSSTTAVSGSCVDGALNEEWNGGGIHTCDTYGPDYCGHDEIAQKCCYCGGESEDDAPVASPTPPMSTQAPAPPTQSPTLSPTSPPTSPPTSASTPMSTLSPPTSAPSPTPALSEGCSACVASGEQCYVSSWGEPCFTPDDSATCTGTYGGEWCGSTAVPGPSPPSPPGPSPPSSGSSNCTGNAEVDAILASANLEQVTSLGSSSVYNYAGFCDAVRIMSDVGLPLASLGGGDDIETAKALTNIASLLAQCMWESGGDAPFSACDENNYINSATAPCTQRSDGSLYADLTSPPACDVDLNMRMVAETRASWTSGPMECTPNTVTAGCCWWGRGAIQTTGPHNYRVLQQDVVSKVESLSAVDLCTNPEAMCQRDEMKWLGALYYWTDVVQKTSEFPESLSNFVTSGFSNAGSEVNGASFNQGTGGVVNNGFWTWAPHENAKRMANFDNVIAALRTAGMGQSLSPTPPVPTPSSGSSGCDTCTAGGENCYVASWSAPCFTAASSSSCAGYGGVYCV
;
A
#
# COMPACT_ATOMS: atom_id res chain seq x y z
N MET A 1 5.47 -15.45 27.97
CA MET A 1 6.16 -14.29 28.60
C MET A 1 7.54 -14.72 29.10
N PRO A 2 8.65 -14.38 28.43
CA PRO A 2 9.95 -14.40 29.07
C PRO A 2 10.16 -13.12 29.87
N LYS A 3 10.75 -13.27 31.05
CA LYS A 3 10.94 -12.21 32.06
C LYS A 3 12.09 -11.28 31.68
N ILE A 4 11.85 -9.99 31.86
CA ILE A 4 12.77 -8.86 31.66
C ILE A 4 13.98 -8.99 32.60
N GLY A 5 15.19 -9.01 32.04
CA GLY A 5 16.45 -8.88 32.79
C GLY A 5 16.70 -7.43 33.20
N ARG A 6 17.18 -7.21 34.43
CA ARG A 6 17.35 -5.89 35.05
C ARG A 6 18.75 -5.33 34.75
N LEU A 7 18.80 -4.13 34.19
CA LEU A 7 20.03 -3.37 33.94
C LEU A 7 20.50 -2.70 35.25
N VAL A 8 21.75 -2.92 35.68
CA VAL A 8 22.35 -2.19 36.82
C VAL A 8 23.69 -1.62 36.38
N LEU A 9 23.89 -0.32 36.63
CA LEU A 9 25.08 0.43 36.28
C LEU A 9 26.09 0.38 37.45
N VAL A 10 27.27 -0.18 37.23
CA VAL A 10 28.42 -0.01 38.14
C VAL A 10 29.68 0.23 37.31
N ALA A 11 30.31 1.39 37.52
CA ALA A 11 31.62 1.76 36.98
C ALA A 11 31.82 1.65 35.44
N GLY A 12 30.84 2.11 34.65
CA GLY A 12 31.07 2.57 33.28
C GLY A 12 31.12 1.53 32.16
N THR A 13 30.78 0.26 32.41
CA THR A 13 30.72 -0.78 31.35
C THR A 13 29.46 -1.64 31.49
N PHE A 14 28.74 -1.89 30.39
CA PHE A 14 27.60 -2.80 30.35
C PHE A 14 28.07 -4.25 30.17
N LEU A 15 27.68 -5.15 31.08
CA LEU A 15 27.88 -6.61 30.97
C LEU A 15 26.52 -7.32 31.06
N LEU A 16 26.28 -8.24 30.13
CA LEU A 16 25.14 -9.15 30.13
C LEU A 16 25.58 -10.46 30.80
N GLU A 17 25.11 -10.73 32.02
CA GLU A 17 25.34 -12.03 32.67
C GLU A 17 24.35 -13.08 32.16
N VAL A 18 24.88 -14.14 31.53
CA VAL A 18 24.16 -15.38 31.28
C VAL A 18 24.77 -16.44 32.19
N HIS A 19 23.99 -16.97 33.14
CA HIS A 19 24.45 -18.04 34.03
C HIS A 19 24.69 -19.33 33.22
N ALA A 20 25.96 -19.75 33.11
CA ALA A 20 26.34 -21.14 32.91
C ALA A 20 27.44 -21.49 33.92
N THR A 21 27.16 -22.47 34.78
CA THR A 21 28.03 -22.96 35.84
C THR A 21 29.21 -23.76 35.28
N THR A 22 30.44 -23.32 35.52
CA THR A 22 31.62 -24.17 35.81
C THR A 22 32.70 -23.30 36.49
N THR A 23 33.13 -23.72 37.68
CA THR A 23 34.21 -23.10 38.47
C THR A 23 35.57 -23.71 38.12
N CYS A 24 36.58 -22.87 37.87
CA CYS A 24 38.00 -23.25 37.95
C CYS A 24 38.69 -22.49 39.10
N GLN A 25 39.38 -23.21 39.99
CA GLN A 25 40.28 -22.66 41.01
C GLN A 25 41.73 -22.81 40.50
N GLY A 26 42.39 -21.69 40.14
CA GLY A 26 43.80 -21.67 39.73
C GLY A 26 44.19 -20.42 38.91
N ASP A 27 45.49 -20.11 38.85
CA ASP A 27 46.05 -18.89 38.26
C ASP A 27 45.79 -18.73 36.75
N VAL A 28 45.56 -17.48 36.34
CA VAL A 28 44.89 -17.02 35.11
C VAL A 28 45.71 -17.20 33.80
N HIS A 29 46.75 -18.04 33.80
CA HIS A 29 47.63 -18.22 32.63
C HIS A 29 47.64 -19.63 32.02
N GLU A 30 46.89 -20.58 32.59
CA GLU A 30 46.93 -22.00 32.16
C GLU A 30 45.59 -22.56 31.64
N CYS A 31 44.60 -21.72 31.32
CA CYS A 31 43.30 -22.16 30.74
C CYS A 31 43.11 -21.86 29.24
N LEU A 32 44.15 -21.50 28.48
CA LEU A 32 44.03 -21.16 27.06
C LEU A 32 44.68 -22.16 26.08
N GLN A 33 44.88 -23.42 26.47
CA GLN A 33 45.47 -24.45 25.58
C GLN A 33 44.83 -25.85 25.66
N SER A 34 43.51 -25.98 25.59
CA SER A 34 42.93 -27.23 25.08
C SER A 34 41.58 -27.04 24.39
N GLU A 35 41.47 -27.70 23.23
CA GLU A 35 40.30 -27.94 22.36
C GLU A 35 40.02 -26.88 21.27
N ASP A 36 39.94 -27.16 19.96
CA ASP A 36 40.34 -28.29 19.09
C ASP A 36 40.16 -27.79 17.63
N SER A 37 41.20 -27.26 16.96
CA SER A 37 41.96 -27.92 15.88
C SER A 37 41.20 -28.90 14.95
N SER A 38 40.12 -28.47 14.27
CA SER A 38 39.61 -29.22 13.10
C SER A 38 39.19 -28.43 11.85
N LEU A 39 39.31 -27.10 11.80
CA LEU A 39 38.81 -26.32 10.64
C LEU A 39 39.84 -25.56 9.79
N LEU A 40 41.13 -25.63 10.11
CA LEU A 40 42.17 -24.96 9.32
C LEU A 40 43.31 -25.90 8.90
N GLN A 41 43.03 -26.82 7.96
CA GLN A 41 44.04 -27.29 7.00
C GLN A 41 43.41 -28.20 5.92
N ARG A 42 42.96 -27.60 4.82
CA ARG A 42 43.04 -28.19 3.46
C ARG A 42 42.75 -27.13 2.39
N LYS A 43 43.60 -26.10 2.32
CA LYS A 43 43.91 -25.44 1.05
C LYS A 43 45.07 -26.22 0.43
N LYS A 44 44.78 -27.08 -0.55
CA LYS A 44 45.80 -27.62 -1.45
C LYS A 44 45.24 -27.65 -2.87
N THR A 45 45.85 -26.84 -3.72
CA THR A 45 45.66 -26.73 -5.16
C THR A 45 45.74 -28.11 -5.83
N LEU A 46 44.69 -28.49 -6.55
CA LEU A 46 44.71 -29.54 -7.57
C LEU A 46 43.98 -29.01 -8.81
N THR A 47 44.66 -29.15 -9.94
CA THR A 47 44.24 -28.81 -11.32
C THR A 47 42.96 -29.53 -11.75
N PRO A 48 42.26 -29.00 -12.78
CA PRO A 48 40.88 -29.37 -13.07
C PRO A 48 40.80 -30.81 -13.58
N ARG A 49 40.15 -31.66 -12.79
CA ARG A 49 39.57 -32.90 -13.27
C ARG A 49 38.08 -32.62 -13.43
N GLU A 50 37.59 -32.79 -14.66
CA GLU A 50 36.17 -32.74 -15.00
C GLU A 50 35.35 -33.50 -13.95
N MET A 51 34.66 -32.74 -13.09
CA MET A 51 33.50 -33.21 -12.37
C MET A 51 32.35 -32.44 -12.99
N SER A 52 31.61 -33.13 -13.87
CA SER A 52 30.31 -32.70 -14.30
C SER A 52 29.46 -32.47 -13.05
N VAL A 53 29.22 -31.20 -12.72
CA VAL A 53 28.04 -30.83 -11.95
C VAL A 53 26.88 -31.21 -12.86
N GLU A 54 26.20 -32.32 -12.58
CA GLU A 54 24.93 -32.58 -13.24
C GLU A 54 24.02 -31.40 -12.89
N ALA A 55 23.77 -30.54 -13.89
CA ALA A 55 22.95 -29.36 -13.71
C ALA A 55 21.54 -29.83 -13.36
N CYS A 56 21.06 -29.43 -12.17
CA CYS A 56 19.65 -29.55 -11.85
C CYS A 56 18.86 -28.73 -12.87
N VAL A 57 17.81 -29.32 -13.44
CA VAL A 57 16.91 -28.65 -14.36
C VAL A 57 15.56 -28.50 -13.67
N ASP A 58 15.05 -27.27 -13.63
CA ASP A 58 13.71 -26.99 -13.14
C ASP A 58 12.67 -27.80 -13.93
N GLY A 59 11.78 -28.47 -13.20
CA GLY A 59 10.62 -29.15 -13.76
C GLY A 59 9.52 -28.16 -14.15
N THR A 60 8.59 -28.61 -14.98
CA THR A 60 7.41 -27.81 -15.34
C THR A 60 6.49 -27.68 -14.14
N LEU A 61 6.15 -26.44 -13.77
CA LEU A 61 5.18 -26.18 -12.72
C LEU A 61 3.75 -26.55 -13.18
N PRO A 62 2.93 -27.18 -12.31
CA PRO A 62 1.52 -27.46 -12.60
C PRO A 62 0.75 -26.19 -13.00
N PHE A 63 -0.35 -26.33 -13.74
CA PHE A 63 -1.11 -25.20 -14.29
C PHE A 63 -1.49 -24.14 -13.23
N ALA A 64 -1.83 -24.55 -12.01
CA ALA A 64 -2.16 -23.66 -10.89
C ALA A 64 -0.99 -22.77 -10.45
N TRP A 65 0.25 -23.22 -10.65
CA TRP A 65 1.47 -22.49 -10.29
C TRP A 65 2.15 -21.88 -11.52
N SER A 66 1.92 -22.41 -12.72
CA SER A 66 2.44 -21.83 -13.95
C SER A 66 1.48 -20.82 -14.59
N GLY A 67 0.21 -20.72 -14.15
CA GLY A 67 -0.80 -19.88 -14.80
C GLY A 67 -1.01 -20.23 -16.28
N GLY A 68 -0.88 -21.51 -16.63
CA GLY A 68 -0.88 -21.95 -18.03
C GLY A 68 0.44 -21.74 -18.78
N GLY A 69 1.57 -21.73 -18.07
CA GLY A 69 2.91 -21.58 -18.63
C GLY A 69 3.46 -20.15 -18.63
N VAL A 70 2.78 -19.21 -17.98
CA VAL A 70 3.20 -17.82 -17.77
C VAL A 70 4.28 -17.70 -16.69
N HIS A 71 4.26 -18.60 -15.70
CA HIS A 71 5.18 -18.64 -14.57
C HIS A 71 5.99 -19.94 -14.57
N ASP A 72 7.25 -19.83 -14.15
CA ASP A 72 8.20 -20.93 -14.00
C ASP A 72 8.89 -20.85 -12.62
N CYS A 73 9.85 -21.74 -12.36
CA CYS A 73 10.56 -21.78 -11.09
C CYS A 73 11.31 -20.48 -10.74
N SER A 74 11.68 -19.66 -11.73
CA SER A 74 12.30 -18.36 -11.48
C SER A 74 11.32 -17.35 -10.87
N THR A 75 10.02 -17.51 -11.12
CA THR A 75 8.96 -16.67 -10.55
C THR A 75 8.93 -16.74 -9.03
N TYR A 76 9.28 -17.89 -8.45
CA TYR A 76 9.16 -18.18 -7.02
C TYR A 76 10.51 -18.13 -6.26
N MET A 77 11.61 -17.88 -6.95
CA MET A 77 12.97 -17.98 -6.41
C MET A 77 13.29 -16.93 -5.32
N MET A 78 12.56 -15.80 -5.29
CA MET A 78 12.86 -14.66 -4.41
C MET A 78 12.27 -14.80 -2.99
N ASP A 79 11.39 -15.77 -2.76
CA ASP A 79 10.82 -16.05 -1.44
C ASP A 79 10.90 -17.56 -1.14
N GLN A 80 11.77 -17.92 -0.18
CA GLN A 80 11.96 -19.31 0.24
C GLN A 80 10.70 -19.92 0.88
N GLY A 81 9.71 -19.11 1.27
CA GLY A 81 8.40 -19.56 1.75
C GLY A 81 7.64 -20.37 0.70
N TYR A 82 7.88 -20.14 -0.60
CA TYR A 82 7.25 -20.94 -1.65
C TYR A 82 7.73 -22.38 -1.68
N CYS A 83 8.91 -22.68 -1.15
CA CYS A 83 9.39 -24.06 -1.00
C CYS A 83 8.57 -24.89 0.01
N LEU A 84 7.64 -24.27 0.74
CA LEU A 84 6.66 -24.99 1.57
C LEU A 84 5.49 -25.55 0.75
N HIS A 85 5.30 -25.06 -0.48
CA HIS A 85 4.28 -25.57 -1.39
C HIS A 85 4.84 -26.74 -2.19
N GLN A 86 4.21 -27.91 -2.08
CA GLN A 86 4.71 -29.16 -2.64
C GLN A 86 5.05 -29.07 -4.14
N ALA A 87 4.20 -28.44 -4.94
CA ALA A 87 4.41 -28.30 -6.38
C ALA A 87 5.65 -27.47 -6.74
N VAL A 88 5.95 -26.41 -5.99
CA VAL A 88 7.15 -25.59 -6.19
C VAL A 88 8.38 -26.31 -5.63
N ASN A 89 8.24 -26.98 -4.49
CA ASN A 89 9.31 -27.75 -3.86
C ASN A 89 9.83 -28.86 -4.79
N GLU A 90 8.92 -29.64 -5.40
CA GLU A 90 9.27 -30.77 -6.25
C GLU A 90 9.77 -30.33 -7.63
N ALA A 91 9.21 -29.26 -8.20
CA ALA A 91 9.60 -28.80 -9.54
C ALA A 91 10.90 -27.99 -9.53
N CYS A 92 11.16 -27.19 -8.50
CA CYS A 92 12.18 -26.14 -8.59
C CYS A 92 13.48 -26.50 -7.87
N CYS A 93 14.59 -26.38 -8.61
CA CYS A 93 15.93 -26.70 -8.14
C CYS A 93 16.34 -25.89 -6.92
N PHE A 94 15.91 -24.63 -6.82
CA PHE A 94 16.24 -23.77 -5.67
C PHE A 94 15.60 -24.23 -4.36
N CYS A 95 14.53 -25.05 -4.43
CA CYS A 95 13.89 -25.68 -3.28
C CYS A 95 14.46 -27.08 -2.95
N GLY A 96 15.43 -27.57 -3.73
CA GLY A 96 15.99 -28.91 -3.59
C GLY A 96 15.27 -30.01 -4.39
N GLY A 97 14.25 -29.65 -5.19
CA GLY A 97 13.62 -30.53 -6.17
C GLY A 97 14.30 -30.45 -7.54
N GLY A 98 13.50 -30.43 -8.60
CA GLY A 98 13.98 -30.45 -9.99
C GLY A 98 14.52 -31.82 -10.41
N SER A 99 14.85 -31.97 -11.69
CA SER A 99 15.38 -33.23 -12.21
C SER A 99 16.89 -33.15 -12.41
N THR A 100 17.60 -34.13 -11.86
CA THR A 100 19.00 -34.42 -12.23
C THR A 100 18.96 -35.35 -13.44
N GLY A 101 19.34 -34.84 -14.60
CA GLY A 101 19.05 -35.44 -15.90
C GLY A 101 19.21 -36.95 -16.02
N SER A 102 18.11 -37.65 -16.32
CA SER A 102 18.11 -38.79 -17.22
C SER A 102 16.73 -38.93 -17.88
N SER A 103 16.72 -38.78 -19.21
CA SER A 103 15.53 -38.92 -20.05
C SER A 103 15.04 -40.36 -20.04
N THR A 104 13.76 -40.59 -19.77
CA THR A 104 13.07 -41.79 -20.27
C THR A 104 11.60 -41.49 -20.56
N THR A 105 11.27 -41.51 -21.85
CA THR A 105 9.93 -41.61 -22.41
C THR A 105 9.26 -42.90 -21.96
N THR A 106 8.02 -42.86 -21.49
CA THR A 106 7.11 -44.02 -21.59
C THR A 106 5.67 -43.53 -21.68
N GLY A 107 5.01 -43.87 -22.79
CA GLY A 107 3.57 -43.71 -22.96
C GLY A 107 2.81 -44.98 -22.61
N SER A 108 1.52 -44.84 -22.32
CA SER A 108 0.48 -45.88 -22.38
C SER A 108 -0.84 -45.26 -21.92
N SER A 109 -2.05 -45.68 -22.28
CA SER A 109 -2.64 -46.36 -23.43
C SER A 109 -4.14 -46.40 -23.09
N THR A 110 -4.99 -45.93 -23.99
CA THR A 110 -6.45 -45.83 -23.79
C THR A 110 -7.14 -47.18 -23.89
N THR A 111 -8.08 -47.48 -22.99
CA THR A 111 -9.17 -48.42 -23.28
C THR A 111 -10.48 -47.95 -22.66
N ALA A 112 -11.50 -47.80 -23.50
CA ALA A 112 -12.85 -47.38 -23.15
C ALA A 112 -13.75 -48.59 -22.83
N VAL A 113 -14.60 -48.47 -21.82
CA VAL A 113 -15.75 -49.35 -21.57
C VAL A 113 -16.98 -48.47 -21.40
N SER A 114 -18.00 -48.76 -22.21
CA SER A 114 -19.27 -48.05 -22.29
C SER A 114 -20.19 -48.41 -21.13
N GLY A 115 -20.27 -47.53 -20.14
CA GLY A 115 -21.38 -47.35 -19.21
C GLY A 115 -21.64 -45.84 -19.10
N SER A 116 -22.91 -45.41 -19.08
CA SER A 116 -23.23 -43.98 -18.99
C SER A 116 -23.00 -43.50 -17.56
N CYS A 117 -21.82 -42.96 -17.30
CA CYS A 117 -21.51 -42.28 -16.05
C CYS A 117 -22.16 -40.87 -16.04
N VAL A 118 -22.60 -40.41 -14.87
CA VAL A 118 -23.08 -39.03 -14.64
C VAL A 118 -22.22 -38.40 -13.55
N ASP A 119 -21.72 -37.19 -13.79
CA ASP A 119 -20.89 -36.47 -12.82
C ASP A 119 -21.67 -36.20 -11.53
N GLY A 120 -21.04 -36.51 -10.40
CA GLY A 120 -21.54 -36.22 -9.06
C GLY A 120 -21.33 -34.75 -8.67
N ALA A 121 -22.15 -34.27 -7.74
CA ALA A 121 -21.96 -32.94 -7.15
C ALA A 121 -20.68 -32.93 -6.29
N LEU A 122 -19.84 -31.92 -6.52
CA LEU A 122 -18.63 -31.67 -5.74
C LEU A 122 -19.00 -31.08 -4.38
N ASN A 123 -18.23 -31.43 -3.35
CA ASN A 123 -18.37 -30.86 -2.01
C ASN A 123 -18.11 -29.33 -1.98
N GLU A 124 -18.42 -28.65 -0.87
CA GLU A 124 -18.33 -27.18 -0.75
C GLU A 124 -16.94 -26.59 -1.03
N GLU A 125 -15.89 -27.36 -0.76
CA GLU A 125 -14.49 -26.96 -0.96
C GLU A 125 -14.11 -26.98 -2.44
N TRP A 126 -14.69 -27.90 -3.20
CA TRP A 126 -14.42 -28.09 -4.63
C TRP A 126 -15.50 -27.48 -5.53
N ASN A 127 -16.67 -27.16 -5.01
CA ASN A 127 -17.75 -26.55 -5.79
C ASN A 127 -17.75 -25.01 -5.74
N GLY A 128 -16.96 -24.39 -4.85
CA GLY A 128 -16.84 -22.94 -4.76
C GLY A 128 -18.18 -22.23 -4.58
N GLY A 129 -19.06 -22.75 -3.72
CA GLY A 129 -20.41 -22.20 -3.54
C GLY A 129 -21.37 -22.52 -4.69
N GLY A 130 -21.10 -23.59 -5.45
CA GLY A 130 -21.92 -24.07 -6.58
C GLY A 130 -21.52 -23.53 -7.96
N ILE A 131 -20.37 -22.86 -8.06
CA ILE A 131 -19.83 -22.31 -9.31
C ILE A 131 -19.02 -23.37 -10.09
N HIS A 132 -18.43 -24.34 -9.40
CA HIS A 132 -17.56 -25.36 -9.98
C HIS A 132 -18.22 -26.74 -9.99
N THR A 133 -18.07 -27.42 -11.12
CA THR A 133 -18.55 -28.79 -11.39
C THR A 133 -17.42 -29.61 -11.99
N CYS A 134 -17.65 -30.90 -12.26
CA CYS A 134 -16.67 -31.75 -12.94
C CYS A 134 -16.17 -31.14 -14.27
N ASP A 135 -16.99 -30.42 -15.03
CA ASP A 135 -16.57 -29.74 -16.27
C ASP A 135 -15.55 -28.60 -16.03
N THR A 136 -15.48 -28.06 -14.81
CA THR A 136 -14.47 -27.06 -14.44
C THR A 136 -13.08 -27.70 -14.36
N TYR A 137 -13.02 -29.00 -14.05
CA TYR A 137 -11.79 -29.72 -13.77
C TYR A 137 -11.43 -30.64 -14.94
N GLY A 138 -10.13 -30.80 -15.20
CA GLY A 138 -9.63 -31.63 -16.30
C GLY A 138 -9.20 -33.03 -15.83
N PRO A 139 -8.86 -33.94 -16.76
CA PRO A 139 -8.35 -35.28 -16.45
C PRO A 139 -7.10 -35.30 -15.56
N ASP A 140 -6.33 -34.22 -15.57
CA ASP A 140 -5.12 -34.06 -14.74
C ASP A 140 -5.44 -33.97 -13.23
N TYR A 141 -6.71 -33.70 -12.88
CA TYR A 141 -7.18 -33.61 -11.50
C TYR A 141 -7.71 -34.95 -10.95
N CYS A 142 -7.67 -36.03 -11.74
CA CYS A 142 -8.07 -37.37 -11.28
C CYS A 142 -7.17 -37.95 -10.17
N GLY A 143 -6.09 -37.25 -9.79
CA GLY A 143 -5.29 -37.56 -8.61
C GLY A 143 -5.88 -37.04 -7.28
N HIS A 144 -6.94 -36.24 -7.33
CA HIS A 144 -7.65 -35.77 -6.14
C HIS A 144 -8.87 -36.65 -5.86
N ASP A 145 -8.99 -37.13 -4.63
CA ASP A 145 -10.01 -38.11 -4.24
C ASP A 145 -11.44 -37.68 -4.57
N GLU A 146 -11.78 -36.40 -4.35
CA GLU A 146 -13.11 -35.85 -4.66
C GLU A 146 -13.40 -35.88 -6.17
N ILE A 147 -12.46 -35.42 -6.99
CA ILE A 147 -12.60 -35.38 -8.45
C ILE A 147 -12.56 -36.79 -9.06
N ALA A 148 -11.71 -37.67 -8.52
CA ALA A 148 -11.62 -39.05 -8.94
C ALA A 148 -12.92 -39.83 -8.72
N GLN A 149 -13.60 -39.56 -7.61
CA GLN A 149 -14.83 -40.25 -7.23
C GLN A 149 -16.07 -39.67 -7.90
N LYS A 150 -16.11 -38.34 -8.10
CA LYS A 150 -17.29 -37.64 -8.59
C LYS A 150 -17.30 -37.40 -10.10
N CYS A 151 -16.15 -37.36 -10.76
CA CYS A 151 -16.09 -37.00 -12.18
C CYS A 151 -15.88 -38.19 -13.09
N CYS A 152 -16.74 -38.30 -14.10
CA CYS A 152 -16.83 -39.46 -14.98
C CYS A 152 -15.61 -39.67 -15.85
N TYR A 153 -14.94 -38.59 -16.27
CA TYR A 153 -13.70 -38.69 -17.02
C TYR A 153 -12.54 -39.28 -16.19
N CYS A 154 -12.69 -39.37 -14.86
CA CYS A 154 -11.77 -40.07 -13.94
C CYS A 154 -12.17 -41.51 -13.61
N GLY A 155 -13.34 -41.98 -14.08
CA GLY A 155 -13.88 -43.30 -13.72
C GLY A 155 -14.73 -43.29 -12.44
N GLY A 156 -15.24 -42.13 -12.03
CA GLY A 156 -16.18 -41.94 -10.93
C GLY A 156 -17.55 -42.62 -11.15
N GLU A 157 -18.39 -42.60 -10.11
CA GLU A 157 -19.43 -43.61 -9.86
C GLU A 157 -20.57 -43.72 -10.90
N SER A 158 -20.74 -44.93 -11.43
CA SER A 158 -21.96 -45.43 -12.09
C SER A 158 -22.96 -45.94 -11.05
N GLU A 159 -24.22 -45.49 -11.14
CA GLU A 159 -25.32 -45.87 -10.23
C GLU A 159 -25.54 -47.39 -10.16
N ASP A 160 -25.16 -48.01 -9.05
CA ASP A 160 -25.75 -49.25 -8.54
C ASP A 160 -25.36 -49.39 -7.05
N ASP A 161 -25.98 -48.57 -6.18
CA ASP A 161 -26.37 -48.93 -4.80
C ASP A 161 -26.82 -47.69 -4.02
N ALA A 162 -28.12 -47.39 -4.08
CA ALA A 162 -28.77 -46.43 -3.19
C ALA A 162 -29.08 -47.07 -1.82
N PRO A 163 -29.02 -46.27 -0.73
CA PRO A 163 -29.97 -46.41 0.36
C PRO A 163 -30.88 -45.18 0.44
N VAL A 164 -32.12 -45.41 0.03
CA VAL A 164 -33.39 -45.03 0.69
C VAL A 164 -33.48 -43.61 1.29
N ALA A 165 -34.26 -42.80 0.58
CA ALA A 165 -34.84 -41.54 1.02
C ALA A 165 -35.69 -41.63 2.31
N SER A 166 -35.73 -40.53 3.06
CA SER A 166 -36.87 -40.17 3.91
C SER A 166 -37.06 -38.64 4.00
N PRO A 167 -38.30 -38.17 4.26
CA PRO A 167 -38.95 -37.19 3.40
C PRO A 167 -38.97 -35.77 3.95
N THR A 168 -38.98 -34.82 3.03
CA THR A 168 -39.32 -33.40 3.23
C THR A 168 -40.82 -33.24 3.54
N PRO A 169 -41.24 -32.41 4.51
CA PRO A 169 -42.64 -32.01 4.65
C PRO A 169 -43.01 -30.89 3.64
N PRO A 170 -44.28 -30.81 3.21
CA PRO A 170 -44.68 -30.02 2.04
C PRO A 170 -44.82 -28.52 2.34
N MET A 171 -44.35 -27.69 1.41
CA MET A 171 -44.76 -26.29 1.26
C MET A 171 -46.28 -26.23 0.99
N SER A 172 -47.01 -25.52 1.85
CA SER A 172 -48.40 -25.14 1.63
C SER A 172 -48.46 -23.72 1.08
N THR A 173 -49.14 -23.60 -0.05
CA THR A 173 -49.47 -22.36 -0.75
C THR A 173 -50.64 -21.66 -0.06
N GLN A 174 -50.45 -20.42 0.39
CA GLN A 174 -51.57 -19.47 0.48
C GLN A 174 -51.09 -18.02 0.49
N ALA A 175 -51.55 -17.27 -0.51
CA ALA A 175 -51.45 -15.83 -0.62
C ALA A 175 -52.54 -15.14 0.21
N PRO A 176 -52.29 -13.98 0.83
CA PRO A 176 -53.35 -13.07 1.26
C PRO A 176 -53.56 -11.94 0.25
N ALA A 177 -54.83 -11.71 -0.07
CA ALA A 177 -55.36 -10.61 -0.88
C ALA A 177 -55.36 -9.27 -0.11
N PRO A 178 -55.51 -8.11 -0.79
CA PRO A 178 -55.30 -6.78 -0.20
C PRO A 178 -56.58 -6.20 0.44
N PRO A 179 -56.47 -5.29 1.42
CA PRO A 179 -57.58 -4.42 1.78
C PRO A 179 -57.48 -3.06 1.07
N THR A 180 -58.49 -2.83 0.23
CA THR A 180 -58.99 -1.55 -0.25
C THR A 180 -59.41 -0.64 0.92
N GLN A 181 -59.05 0.66 0.88
CA GLN A 181 -59.98 1.80 0.93
C GLN A 181 -59.26 3.15 1.12
N SER A 182 -59.31 3.99 0.08
CA SER A 182 -59.25 5.46 0.18
C SER A 182 -60.51 6.02 0.83
N PRO A 183 -60.43 7.25 1.35
CA PRO A 183 -61.48 8.23 1.14
C PRO A 183 -60.97 9.42 0.31
N THR A 184 -61.66 9.59 -0.81
CA THR A 184 -61.75 10.77 -1.68
C THR A 184 -62.14 12.02 -0.90
N LEU A 185 -61.48 13.16 -1.13
CA LEU A 185 -62.15 14.46 -1.32
C LEU A 185 -61.33 15.40 -2.22
N SER A 186 -62.02 15.91 -3.23
CA SER A 186 -61.58 16.85 -4.28
C SER A 186 -61.74 18.33 -3.85
N PRO A 187 -61.24 19.30 -4.64
CA PRO A 187 -60.88 20.64 -4.20
C PRO A 187 -61.98 21.68 -4.42
N THR A 188 -61.87 22.85 -3.78
CA THR A 188 -62.58 24.08 -4.21
C THR A 188 -61.68 25.30 -3.97
N SER A 189 -61.48 26.08 -5.03
CA SER A 189 -60.62 27.26 -5.12
C SER A 189 -61.41 28.58 -4.84
N PRO A 190 -60.89 29.80 -5.12
CA PRO A 190 -60.76 30.97 -4.21
C PRO A 190 -61.84 32.04 -4.58
N PRO A 191 -61.75 33.40 -4.45
CA PRO A 191 -60.65 34.34 -4.10
C PRO A 191 -61.01 35.54 -3.19
N THR A 192 -60.02 36.32 -2.71
CA THR A 192 -59.96 37.81 -2.83
C THR A 192 -58.74 38.44 -2.12
N SER A 193 -58.05 39.33 -2.83
CA SER A 193 -57.16 40.42 -2.33
C SER A 193 -57.81 41.77 -2.72
N PRO A 194 -57.21 42.99 -2.56
CA PRO A 194 -56.11 43.57 -1.74
C PRO A 194 -56.63 44.90 -1.05
N PRO A 195 -55.92 46.06 -0.81
CA PRO A 195 -54.50 46.49 -0.91
C PRO A 195 -53.97 47.19 0.40
N THR A 196 -52.71 47.65 0.59
CA THR A 196 -52.03 48.86 0.04
C THR A 196 -50.61 48.94 0.69
N SER A 197 -49.50 49.09 -0.05
CA SER A 197 -48.64 50.31 -0.22
C SER A 197 -48.06 50.91 1.09
N ALA A 198 -46.80 51.34 1.25
CA ALA A 198 -45.63 51.54 0.39
C ALA A 198 -44.40 51.96 1.26
N SER A 199 -43.22 51.97 0.63
CA SER A 199 -42.06 52.89 0.85
C SER A 199 -40.87 52.46 1.72
N THR A 200 -39.72 52.34 1.03
CA THR A 200 -38.29 52.44 1.41
C THR A 200 -37.93 53.77 2.12
N PRO A 201 -36.76 53.96 2.81
CA PRO A 201 -35.40 53.83 2.23
C PRO A 201 -34.23 53.39 3.16
N MET A 202 -33.05 53.26 2.54
CA MET A 202 -31.73 52.92 3.10
C MET A 202 -31.20 53.90 4.16
N SER A 203 -30.43 53.42 5.15
CA SER A 203 -29.00 53.80 5.39
C SER A 203 -28.44 53.30 6.74
N THR A 204 -27.24 52.70 6.66
CA THR A 204 -26.07 52.80 7.56
C THR A 204 -26.18 52.52 9.07
N LEU A 205 -25.43 51.50 9.53
CA LEU A 205 -24.33 51.55 10.54
C LEU A 205 -24.24 50.23 11.32
N SER A 206 -23.04 49.65 11.33
CA SER A 206 -22.66 48.50 12.17
C SER A 206 -22.56 48.89 13.66
N PRO A 207 -22.86 47.96 14.58
CA PRO A 207 -22.25 47.93 15.91
C PRO A 207 -21.61 46.56 16.25
N PRO A 208 -20.81 46.48 17.33
CA PRO A 208 -19.75 45.49 17.49
C PRO A 208 -20.20 44.16 18.13
N THR A 209 -19.30 43.19 17.98
CA THR A 209 -19.25 41.82 18.50
C THR A 209 -19.75 41.67 19.94
N SER A 210 -20.72 40.78 20.14
CA SER A 210 -21.16 40.30 21.47
C SER A 210 -20.69 38.85 21.68
N ALA A 211 -20.18 38.57 22.88
CA ALA A 211 -19.75 37.25 23.34
C ALA A 211 -20.94 36.25 23.47
N PRO A 212 -20.70 34.93 23.38
CA PRO A 212 -21.78 33.94 23.46
C PRO A 212 -22.30 33.74 24.90
N SER A 213 -23.63 33.57 25.00
CA SER A 213 -24.42 33.27 26.20
C SER A 213 -24.58 31.75 26.39
N PRO A 214 -24.70 31.20 27.62
CA PRO A 214 -24.75 29.74 27.84
C PRO A 214 -26.07 29.11 27.39
N THR A 215 -25.98 27.89 26.85
CA THR A 215 -27.08 27.01 26.39
C THR A 215 -27.99 26.57 27.55
N PRO A 216 -29.32 26.39 27.35
CA PRO A 216 -30.24 25.92 28.40
C PRO A 216 -30.01 24.44 28.75
N ALA A 217 -30.14 24.07 30.03
CA ALA A 217 -30.09 22.68 30.49
C ALA A 217 -31.42 21.94 30.22
N LEU A 218 -31.35 20.65 29.86
CA LEU A 218 -32.50 19.76 29.63
C LEU A 218 -33.27 19.45 30.92
N SER A 219 -34.56 19.09 30.79
CA SER A 219 -35.39 18.64 31.92
C SER A 219 -34.92 17.28 32.47
N GLU A 220 -35.25 16.98 33.74
CA GLU A 220 -34.87 15.73 34.40
C GLU A 220 -35.48 14.49 33.70
N GLY A 221 -36.69 14.62 33.16
CA GLY A 221 -37.36 13.57 32.37
C GLY A 221 -36.66 13.33 31.04
N CYS A 222 -36.28 14.39 30.32
CA CYS A 222 -35.52 14.25 29.09
C CYS A 222 -34.12 13.67 29.31
N SER A 223 -33.50 13.98 30.45
CA SER A 223 -32.18 13.44 30.79
C SER A 223 -32.22 11.91 30.93
N ALA A 224 -33.31 11.34 31.47
CA ALA A 224 -33.48 9.90 31.60
C ALA A 224 -33.72 9.20 30.24
N CYS A 225 -34.57 9.77 29.38
CA CYS A 225 -34.84 9.17 28.07
C CYS A 225 -33.63 9.22 27.12
N VAL A 226 -32.86 10.32 27.15
CA VAL A 226 -31.63 10.42 26.36
C VAL A 226 -30.60 9.41 26.83
N ALA A 227 -30.50 9.14 28.13
CA ALA A 227 -29.59 8.12 28.67
C ALA A 227 -29.94 6.69 28.22
N SER A 228 -31.21 6.42 27.89
CA SER A 228 -31.66 5.15 27.32
C SER A 228 -31.71 5.13 25.79
N GLY A 229 -31.21 6.18 25.12
CA GLY A 229 -31.19 6.27 23.65
C GLY A 229 -32.51 6.69 23.01
N GLU A 230 -33.48 7.16 23.80
CA GLU A 230 -34.81 7.55 23.34
C GLU A 230 -34.94 9.08 23.22
N GLN A 231 -35.66 9.56 22.19
CA GLN A 231 -35.64 10.98 21.79
C GLN A 231 -36.85 11.79 22.26
N CYS A 232 -37.85 11.14 22.86
CA CYS A 232 -39.07 11.77 23.35
C CYS A 232 -39.42 11.31 24.78
N TYR A 233 -39.80 12.26 25.64
CA TYR A 233 -40.27 12.01 27.00
C TYR A 233 -41.75 12.40 27.16
N VAL A 234 -42.58 11.48 27.64
CA VAL A 234 -44.00 11.72 27.95
C VAL A 234 -44.27 11.35 29.40
N SER A 235 -44.32 12.36 30.27
CA SER A 235 -44.45 12.18 31.74
C SER A 235 -45.69 11.39 32.19
N SER A 236 -46.73 11.32 31.36
CA SER A 236 -47.98 10.63 31.68
C SER A 236 -48.01 9.14 31.34
N TRP A 237 -46.96 8.59 30.70
CA TRP A 237 -46.92 7.19 30.30
C TRP A 237 -46.26 6.30 31.35
N GLY A 238 -46.70 5.04 31.42
CA GLY A 238 -46.07 4.02 32.28
C GLY A 238 -44.63 3.70 31.85
N GLU A 239 -44.38 3.71 30.55
CA GLU A 239 -43.05 3.72 29.94
C GLU A 239 -42.88 5.09 29.25
N PRO A 240 -42.21 6.06 29.89
CA PRO A 240 -42.27 7.46 29.48
C PRO A 240 -41.32 7.83 28.35
N CYS A 241 -40.50 6.90 27.86
CA CYS A 241 -39.46 7.14 26.86
C CYS A 241 -39.70 6.32 25.59
N PHE A 242 -39.58 6.96 24.42
CA PHE A 242 -39.62 6.29 23.11
C PHE A 242 -38.99 7.16 22.01
N THR A 243 -38.74 6.55 20.84
CA THR A 243 -38.13 7.20 19.67
C THR A 243 -39.16 7.33 18.55
N PRO A 244 -39.70 8.53 18.30
CA PRO A 244 -40.55 8.79 17.14
C PRO A 244 -39.71 9.13 15.91
N ASP A 245 -40.35 9.10 14.73
CA ASP A 245 -39.71 9.42 13.45
C ASP A 245 -39.20 10.89 13.38
N ASP A 246 -39.85 11.81 14.08
CA ASP A 246 -39.44 13.21 14.18
C ASP A 246 -39.93 13.95 15.45
N SER A 247 -39.41 15.17 15.64
CA SER A 247 -39.76 16.04 16.78
C SER A 247 -41.22 16.51 16.78
N ALA A 248 -41.83 16.62 15.60
CA ALA A 248 -43.22 17.02 15.44
C ALA A 248 -44.17 15.91 15.91
N THR A 249 -43.78 14.65 15.74
CA THR A 249 -44.50 13.48 16.20
C THR A 249 -44.45 13.40 17.74
N CYS A 250 -43.28 13.63 18.35
CA CYS A 250 -43.14 13.69 19.80
C CYS A 250 -44.05 14.77 20.43
N THR A 251 -43.91 16.01 19.97
CA THR A 251 -44.55 17.18 20.60
C THR A 251 -45.99 17.37 20.16
N GLY A 252 -46.30 17.07 18.90
CA GLY A 252 -47.61 17.29 18.29
C GLY A 252 -48.56 16.12 18.44
N THR A 253 -48.12 14.89 18.15
CA THR A 253 -48.98 13.70 18.18
C THR A 253 -49.14 13.16 19.59
N TYR A 254 -48.05 13.12 20.36
CA TYR A 254 -48.03 12.47 21.67
C TYR A 254 -47.96 13.46 22.85
N GLY A 255 -47.85 14.77 22.57
CA GLY A 255 -47.79 15.81 23.60
C GLY A 255 -46.56 15.70 24.52
N GLY A 256 -45.50 15.03 24.05
CA GLY A 256 -44.26 14.82 24.79
C GLY A 256 -43.29 15.99 24.69
N GLU A 257 -42.28 15.96 25.56
CA GLU A 257 -41.12 16.83 25.49
C GLU A 257 -40.09 16.19 24.54
N TRP A 258 -39.71 16.92 23.49
CA TRP A 258 -38.65 16.47 22.59
C TRP A 258 -37.29 16.66 23.25
N CYS A 259 -36.59 15.54 23.43
CA CYS A 259 -35.31 15.50 24.12
C CYS A 259 -34.12 15.54 23.16
N GLY A 260 -34.37 15.45 21.85
CA GLY A 260 -33.38 15.36 20.76
C GLY A 260 -33.01 16.71 20.11
N SER A 261 -32.88 17.80 20.85
CA SER A 261 -32.35 19.08 20.31
C SER A 261 -30.86 19.28 20.53
N THR A 262 -30.14 18.22 20.86
CA THR A 262 -28.70 18.12 20.66
C THR A 262 -28.47 16.82 19.93
N ALA A 263 -27.95 16.91 18.70
CA ALA A 263 -27.33 15.76 18.05
C ALA A 263 -26.55 15.00 19.11
N VAL A 264 -26.91 13.73 19.36
CA VAL A 264 -26.01 12.84 20.08
C VAL A 264 -24.73 12.88 19.27
N PRO A 265 -23.61 13.39 19.83
CA PRO A 265 -22.34 13.20 19.18
C PRO A 265 -22.20 11.68 19.11
N GLY A 266 -22.12 11.13 17.89
CA GLY A 266 -21.25 9.97 17.70
C GLY A 266 -19.90 10.31 18.36
N PRO A 267 -19.14 9.32 18.86
CA PRO A 267 -17.90 9.55 19.59
C PRO A 267 -17.20 10.76 18.97
N SER A 268 -17.05 11.85 19.75
CA SER A 268 -16.61 13.13 19.19
C SER A 268 -15.45 12.85 18.25
N PRO A 269 -15.46 13.34 16.99
CA PRO A 269 -14.24 13.31 16.21
C PRO A 269 -13.16 13.90 17.11
N PRO A 270 -11.99 13.23 17.23
CA PRO A 270 -10.92 13.76 18.06
C PRO A 270 -10.81 15.24 17.72
N SER A 271 -10.80 16.11 18.75
CA SER A 271 -10.63 17.54 18.52
C SER A 271 -9.52 17.70 17.50
N PRO A 272 -9.68 18.51 16.43
CA PRO A 272 -8.61 18.74 15.48
C PRO A 272 -7.38 19.04 16.34
N PRO A 273 -6.23 18.36 16.08
CA PRO A 273 -5.04 18.57 16.88
C PRO A 273 -4.93 20.07 17.10
N GLY A 274 -4.86 20.49 18.37
CA GLY A 274 -4.62 21.90 18.66
C GLY A 274 -3.47 22.35 17.77
N PRO A 275 -3.53 23.56 17.18
CA PRO A 275 -2.56 23.99 16.18
C PRO A 275 -1.18 23.54 16.61
N SER A 276 -0.53 22.76 15.75
CA SER A 276 0.81 22.24 16.00
C SER A 276 1.63 23.37 16.63
N PRO A 277 2.39 23.11 17.72
CA PRO A 277 3.21 24.14 18.35
C PRO A 277 3.91 24.90 17.24
N PRO A 278 3.89 26.24 17.23
CA PRO A 278 4.43 27.00 16.12
C PRO A 278 5.84 26.48 15.83
N SER A 279 5.98 25.82 14.68
CA SER A 279 7.22 25.21 14.24
C SER A 279 8.23 26.33 14.14
N SER A 280 9.09 26.42 15.15
CA SER A 280 10.20 27.35 15.18
C SER A 280 11.16 26.94 14.06
N GLY A 281 11.03 27.57 12.89
CA GLY A 281 12.05 27.66 11.85
C GLY A 281 12.48 26.33 11.22
N SER A 282 11.81 25.98 10.12
CA SER A 282 12.25 25.29 8.90
C SER A 282 13.74 24.98 8.64
N SER A 283 14.48 24.35 9.56
CA SER A 283 15.85 23.88 9.30
C SER A 283 16.12 22.42 9.70
N ASN A 284 15.08 21.67 10.08
CA ASN A 284 15.26 20.31 10.59
C ASN A 284 14.13 19.39 10.08
N CYS A 285 14.14 19.10 8.78
CA CYS A 285 13.11 18.29 8.16
C CYS A 285 13.37 16.80 8.38
N THR A 286 14.59 16.35 8.12
CA THR A 286 15.00 14.95 8.12
C THR A 286 15.80 14.57 9.36
N GLY A 287 16.35 15.55 10.10
CA GLY A 287 17.33 15.29 11.15
C GLY A 287 18.78 15.34 10.66
N ASN A 288 19.00 15.35 9.34
CA ASN A 288 20.33 15.47 8.74
C ASN A 288 20.55 16.91 8.24
N ALA A 289 21.52 17.60 8.85
CA ALA A 289 21.76 19.02 8.59
C ALA A 289 22.18 19.33 7.14
N GLU A 290 22.89 18.44 6.46
CA GLU A 290 23.33 18.65 5.06
C GLU A 290 22.15 18.49 4.10
N VAL A 291 21.37 17.42 4.30
CA VAL A 291 20.13 17.18 3.55
C VAL A 291 19.16 18.35 3.77
N ASP A 292 18.93 18.74 5.02
CA ASP A 292 17.98 19.80 5.38
C ASP A 292 18.39 21.18 4.84
N ALA A 293 19.69 21.49 4.82
CA ALA A 293 20.19 22.72 4.23
C ALA A 293 19.86 22.81 2.73
N ILE A 294 19.99 21.69 2.01
CA ILE A 294 19.67 21.65 0.57
C ILE A 294 18.15 21.67 0.33
N LEU A 295 17.36 20.93 1.12
CA LEU A 295 15.90 20.96 1.02
C LEU A 295 15.34 22.37 1.25
N ALA A 296 15.85 23.08 2.25
CA ALA A 296 15.48 24.46 2.53
C ALA A 296 15.91 25.40 1.39
N SER A 297 17.14 25.26 0.90
CA SER A 297 17.67 26.08 -0.20
C SER A 297 16.94 25.84 -1.54
N ALA A 298 16.45 24.62 -1.77
CA ALA A 298 15.65 24.27 -2.94
C ALA A 298 14.21 24.80 -2.87
N ASN A 299 13.78 25.32 -1.71
CA ASN A 299 12.41 25.73 -1.45
C ASN A 299 11.40 24.62 -1.80
N LEU A 300 11.66 23.42 -1.25
CA LEU A 300 10.96 22.21 -1.65
C LEU A 300 9.44 22.33 -1.51
N GLU A 301 8.96 23.01 -0.46
CA GLU A 301 7.54 23.29 -0.23
C GLU A 301 6.86 23.96 -1.44
N GLN A 302 7.54 24.91 -2.09
CA GLN A 302 7.00 25.58 -3.27
C GLN A 302 7.15 24.73 -4.53
N VAL A 303 8.27 24.03 -4.68
CA VAL A 303 8.59 23.19 -5.85
C VAL A 303 7.61 22.02 -5.98
N THR A 304 7.15 21.47 -4.86
CA THR A 304 6.18 20.36 -4.81
C THR A 304 4.73 20.83 -4.70
N SER A 305 4.47 22.14 -4.73
CA SER A 305 3.14 22.75 -4.55
C SER A 305 2.50 22.56 -3.16
N LEU A 306 3.24 22.05 -2.17
CA LEU A 306 2.77 21.92 -0.79
C LEU A 306 2.40 23.27 -0.17
N GLY A 307 3.13 24.35 -0.49
CA GLY A 307 2.84 25.69 0.02
C GLY A 307 1.49 26.28 -0.46
N SER A 308 0.87 25.65 -1.48
CA SER A 308 -0.46 26.01 -1.97
C SER A 308 -1.55 25.01 -1.61
N SER A 309 -1.20 23.89 -0.98
CA SER A 309 -2.17 22.89 -0.56
C SER A 309 -2.93 23.35 0.68
N SER A 310 -4.24 23.06 0.71
CA SER A 310 -5.07 23.22 1.90
C SER A 310 -5.20 21.90 2.68
N VAL A 311 -4.65 20.80 2.16
CA VAL A 311 -4.79 19.45 2.71
C VAL A 311 -3.47 18.98 3.31
N TYR A 312 -2.35 19.20 2.65
CA TYR A 312 -1.01 18.81 3.09
C TYR A 312 -0.18 20.05 3.39
N ASN A 313 0.78 19.92 4.29
CA ASN A 313 1.79 20.94 4.52
C ASN A 313 3.18 20.30 4.69
N TYR A 314 4.21 21.13 4.52
CA TYR A 314 5.60 20.68 4.56
C TYR A 314 6.03 20.22 5.97
N ALA A 315 5.47 20.81 7.03
CA ALA A 315 5.77 20.41 8.41
C ALA A 315 5.33 18.96 8.68
N GLY A 316 4.13 18.56 8.24
CA GLY A 316 3.64 17.18 8.36
C GLY A 316 4.54 16.18 7.64
N PHE A 317 5.08 16.54 6.47
CA PHE A 317 6.06 15.70 5.76
C PHE A 317 7.31 15.50 6.60
N CYS A 318 7.89 16.58 7.11
CA CYS A 318 9.09 16.55 7.94
C CYS A 318 8.89 15.79 9.26
N ASP A 319 7.74 15.97 9.92
CA ASP A 319 7.39 15.24 11.13
C ASP A 319 7.31 13.74 10.85
N ALA A 320 6.67 13.36 9.75
CA ALA A 320 6.56 11.96 9.35
C ALA A 320 7.93 11.34 8.99
N VAL A 321 8.81 12.05 8.29
CA VAL A 321 10.18 11.56 8.01
C VAL A 321 10.93 11.26 9.30
N ARG A 322 10.86 12.16 10.30
CA ARG A 322 11.53 11.95 11.59
C ARG A 322 10.91 10.83 12.40
N ILE A 323 9.58 10.72 12.42
CA ILE A 323 8.86 9.59 13.03
C ILE A 323 9.37 8.28 12.45
N MET A 324 9.49 8.18 11.12
CA MET A 324 9.94 6.98 10.44
C MET A 324 11.39 6.60 10.80
N SER A 325 12.28 7.59 10.92
CA SER A 325 13.62 7.37 11.47
C SER A 325 13.59 6.86 12.91
N ASP A 326 12.77 7.47 13.78
CA ASP A 326 12.69 7.12 15.21
C ASP A 326 12.12 5.70 15.44
N VAL A 327 11.20 5.24 14.60
CA VAL A 327 10.64 3.87 14.68
C VAL A 327 11.52 2.82 13.97
N GLY A 328 12.70 3.20 13.46
CA GLY A 328 13.67 2.31 12.85
C GLY A 328 13.41 1.97 11.38
N LEU A 329 12.65 2.81 10.67
CA LEU A 329 12.33 2.69 9.26
C LEU A 329 12.77 3.95 8.48
N PRO A 330 14.05 4.33 8.51
CA PRO A 330 14.52 5.55 7.86
C PRO A 330 14.47 5.43 6.32
N LEU A 331 14.33 6.58 5.64
CA LEU A 331 14.63 6.64 4.20
C LEU A 331 16.11 6.29 3.97
N ALA A 332 16.36 5.57 2.87
CA ALA A 332 17.71 5.16 2.50
C ALA A 332 18.66 6.36 2.33
N SER A 333 19.93 6.17 2.71
CA SER A 333 21.02 7.17 2.66
C SER A 333 20.89 8.38 3.61
N LEU A 334 19.82 8.53 4.39
CA LEU A 334 19.69 9.65 5.35
C LEU A 334 20.79 9.71 6.44
N GLY A 335 21.38 8.56 6.78
CA GLY A 335 22.44 8.46 7.80
C GLY A 335 23.87 8.65 7.27
N GLY A 336 24.04 8.86 5.96
CA GLY A 336 25.35 9.11 5.35
C GLY A 336 25.86 10.53 5.59
N GLY A 337 27.16 10.74 5.39
CA GLY A 337 27.83 12.02 5.66
C GLY A 337 28.85 12.42 4.59
N ASP A 338 28.74 11.85 3.40
CA ASP A 338 29.48 12.34 2.23
C ASP A 338 28.50 12.86 1.17
N ASP A 339 29.05 13.60 0.20
CA ASP A 339 28.28 14.25 -0.85
C ASP A 339 27.46 13.27 -1.71
N ILE A 340 27.94 12.02 -1.86
CA ILE A 340 27.25 10.98 -2.64
C ILE A 340 26.03 10.50 -1.86
N GLU A 341 26.18 10.17 -0.59
CA GLU A 341 25.08 9.72 0.26
C GLU A 341 24.06 10.84 0.49
N THR A 342 24.50 12.09 0.68
CA THR A 342 23.60 13.25 0.73
C THR A 342 22.81 13.40 -0.58
N ALA A 343 23.46 13.25 -1.75
CA ALA A 343 22.76 13.27 -3.04
C ALA A 343 21.79 12.09 -3.24
N LYS A 344 22.14 10.89 -2.76
CA LYS A 344 21.24 9.72 -2.77
C LYS A 344 20.02 9.94 -1.88
N ALA A 345 20.20 10.45 -0.67
CA ALA A 345 19.10 10.75 0.24
C ALA A 345 18.11 11.77 -0.35
N LEU A 346 18.63 12.85 -0.94
CA LEU A 346 17.83 13.87 -1.61
C LEU A 346 17.12 13.34 -2.86
N THR A 347 17.80 12.50 -3.65
CA THR A 347 17.21 11.84 -4.83
C THR A 347 16.07 10.89 -4.42
N ASN A 348 16.26 10.15 -3.34
CA ASN A 348 15.26 9.25 -2.78
C ASN A 348 14.01 10.02 -2.31
N ILE A 349 14.20 11.11 -1.56
CA ILE A 349 13.13 12.04 -1.17
C ILE A 349 12.39 12.60 -2.40
N ALA A 350 13.14 13.01 -3.43
CA ALA A 350 12.56 13.54 -4.66
C ALA A 350 11.66 12.52 -5.36
N SER A 351 12.09 11.26 -5.43
CA SER A 351 11.31 10.18 -6.05
C SER A 351 10.03 9.90 -5.26
N LEU A 352 10.11 9.77 -3.93
CA LEU A 352 8.92 9.62 -3.08
C LEU A 352 7.91 10.75 -3.32
N LEU A 353 8.37 12.01 -3.25
CA LEU A 353 7.50 13.17 -3.44
C LEU A 353 6.88 13.20 -4.84
N ALA A 354 7.64 12.83 -5.88
CA ALA A 354 7.13 12.79 -7.25
C ALA A 354 5.99 11.78 -7.42
N GLN A 355 6.08 10.61 -6.76
CA GLN A 355 4.99 9.64 -6.73
C GLN A 355 3.80 10.18 -5.96
N CYS A 356 4.03 10.71 -4.74
CA CYS A 356 2.96 11.25 -3.91
C CYS A 356 2.22 12.43 -4.55
N MET A 357 2.92 13.30 -5.29
CA MET A 357 2.30 14.39 -6.05
C MET A 357 1.25 13.87 -7.02
N TRP A 358 1.51 12.72 -7.66
CA TRP A 358 0.57 12.10 -8.56
C TRP A 358 -0.59 11.43 -7.82
N GLU A 359 -0.31 10.61 -6.80
CA GLU A 359 -1.34 9.85 -6.07
C GLU A 359 -2.34 10.75 -5.32
N SER A 360 -1.88 11.89 -4.80
CA SER A 360 -2.68 12.79 -3.95
C SER A 360 -3.43 13.91 -4.70
N GLY A 361 -3.53 13.82 -6.02
CA GLY A 361 -4.30 14.78 -6.81
C GLY A 361 -3.87 14.99 -8.27
N GLY A 362 -2.91 14.22 -8.78
CA GLY A 362 -2.51 14.24 -10.19
C GLY A 362 -2.04 15.60 -10.66
N ASP A 363 -2.81 16.23 -11.56
CA ASP A 363 -2.52 17.56 -12.10
C ASP A 363 -2.66 18.68 -11.06
N ALA A 364 -3.28 18.41 -9.91
CA ALA A 364 -3.29 19.28 -8.74
C ALA A 364 -2.70 18.51 -7.53
N PRO A 365 -1.37 18.38 -7.44
CA PRO A 365 -0.72 17.64 -6.36
C PRO A 365 -1.21 18.04 -4.98
N PHE A 366 -1.37 17.05 -4.09
CA PHE A 366 -1.76 17.27 -2.70
C PHE A 366 -3.12 17.98 -2.54
N SER A 367 -4.05 17.80 -3.49
CA SER A 367 -5.38 18.41 -3.42
C SER A 367 -6.42 17.53 -2.72
N ALA A 368 -6.12 16.24 -2.50
CA ALA A 368 -6.99 15.33 -1.75
C ALA A 368 -6.17 14.34 -0.91
N CYS A 369 -6.65 14.07 0.30
CA CYS A 369 -6.15 12.98 1.13
C CYS A 369 -6.92 11.70 0.86
N ASP A 370 -8.24 11.80 0.72
CA ASP A 370 -9.15 10.72 0.39
C ASP A 370 -9.27 10.54 -1.11
N GLU A 371 -9.43 9.29 -1.50
CA GLU A 371 -9.77 8.90 -2.85
C GLU A 371 -11.07 9.59 -3.31
N ASN A 372 -11.02 10.21 -4.48
CA ASN A 372 -12.20 10.84 -5.08
C ASN A 372 -13.04 9.81 -5.81
N ASN A 373 -14.37 9.96 -5.77
CA ASN A 373 -15.28 9.19 -6.60
C ASN A 373 -15.19 9.65 -8.06
N TYR A 374 -14.24 9.10 -8.82
CA TYR A 374 -13.97 9.45 -10.21
C TYR A 374 -14.88 8.71 -11.19
N ILE A 375 -15.46 7.59 -10.77
CA ILE A 375 -16.44 6.84 -11.57
C ILE A 375 -17.88 7.32 -11.39
N ASN A 376 -18.11 8.25 -10.46
CA ASN A 376 -19.42 8.77 -10.08
C ASN A 376 -20.44 7.65 -9.75
N SER A 377 -20.02 6.70 -8.91
CA SER A 377 -20.84 5.55 -8.48
C SER A 377 -21.14 5.59 -6.98
N ALA A 378 -22.33 5.13 -6.60
CA ALA A 378 -22.70 4.95 -5.19
C ALA A 378 -21.86 3.85 -4.48
N THR A 379 -21.29 2.91 -5.24
CA THR A 379 -20.44 1.82 -4.73
C THR A 379 -18.94 2.13 -4.83
N ALA A 380 -18.57 3.34 -5.26
CA ALA A 380 -17.17 3.74 -5.37
C ALA A 380 -16.36 3.61 -4.06
N PRO A 381 -16.94 3.79 -2.86
CA PRO A 381 -16.24 3.48 -1.61
C PRO A 381 -15.80 2.02 -1.47
N CYS A 382 -16.51 1.09 -2.12
CA CYS A 382 -16.19 -0.34 -2.08
C CYS A 382 -15.10 -0.71 -3.07
N THR A 383 -15.11 -0.12 -4.26
CA THR A 383 -14.07 -0.29 -5.28
C THR A 383 -14.26 0.70 -6.43
N GLN A 384 -13.15 1.18 -6.98
CA GLN A 384 -13.10 1.81 -8.30
C GLN A 384 -12.19 1.04 -9.26
N ARG A 385 -11.73 -0.15 -8.87
CA ARG A 385 -10.85 -1.00 -9.66
C ARG A 385 -11.59 -1.56 -10.86
N SER A 386 -10.92 -1.61 -11.99
CA SER A 386 -11.49 -2.17 -13.23
C SER A 386 -11.74 -3.67 -13.16
N ASP A 387 -11.05 -4.38 -12.26
CA ASP A 387 -11.22 -5.81 -12.03
C ASP A 387 -12.40 -6.14 -11.08
N GLY A 388 -13.03 -5.13 -10.48
CA GLY A 388 -14.15 -5.29 -9.55
C GLY A 388 -13.77 -5.79 -8.16
N SER A 389 -12.49 -6.00 -7.86
CA SER A 389 -12.03 -6.45 -6.54
C SER A 389 -12.38 -5.39 -5.49
N LEU A 390 -12.94 -5.81 -4.35
CA LEU A 390 -13.30 -4.89 -3.28
C LEU A 390 -12.09 -4.50 -2.45
N TYR A 391 -12.03 -3.24 -2.01
CA TYR A 391 -11.00 -2.79 -1.08
C TYR A 391 -11.08 -3.52 0.27
N ALA A 392 -12.31 -3.84 0.70
CA ALA A 392 -12.57 -4.57 1.93
C ALA A 392 -12.04 -6.02 1.92
N ASP A 393 -11.79 -6.61 0.74
CA ASP A 393 -11.31 -7.99 0.61
C ASP A 393 -9.78 -8.09 0.68
N LEU A 394 -9.06 -6.96 0.78
CA LEU A 394 -7.61 -6.90 0.90
C LEU A 394 -7.16 -7.22 2.33
N THR A 395 -7.44 -8.45 2.79
CA THR A 395 -7.35 -8.89 4.19
C THR A 395 -6.25 -9.91 4.46
N SER A 396 -5.19 -9.96 3.64
CA SER A 396 -4.03 -10.81 3.92
C SER A 396 -3.52 -10.56 5.35
N PRO A 397 -3.30 -11.59 6.19
CA PRO A 397 -2.84 -11.36 7.56
C PRO A 397 -1.44 -10.71 7.61
N PRO A 398 -1.21 -9.75 8.53
CA PRO A 398 -2.19 -9.18 9.46
C PRO A 398 -3.14 -8.19 8.77
N ALA A 399 -4.41 -8.19 9.14
CA ALA A 399 -5.41 -7.25 8.62
C ALA A 399 -6.31 -6.71 9.74
N CYS A 400 -6.90 -5.54 9.52
CA CYS A 400 -7.98 -5.04 10.37
C CYS A 400 -9.26 -5.82 10.10
N ASP A 401 -10.12 -5.96 11.11
CA ASP A 401 -11.43 -6.55 10.92
C ASP A 401 -12.32 -5.61 10.09
N VAL A 402 -13.06 -6.18 9.13
CA VAL A 402 -14.05 -5.43 8.34
C VAL A 402 -15.35 -5.34 9.12
N ASP A 403 -15.64 -4.17 9.69
CA ASP A 403 -16.88 -3.92 10.42
C ASP A 403 -17.98 -3.36 9.50
N LEU A 404 -19.06 -4.15 9.34
CA LEU A 404 -20.25 -3.73 8.58
C LEU A 404 -21.03 -2.58 9.24
N ASN A 405 -20.76 -2.31 10.53
CA ASN A 405 -21.33 -1.21 11.28
C ASN A 405 -20.44 0.04 11.31
N MET A 406 -19.26 0.00 10.68
CA MET A 406 -18.42 1.19 10.55
C MET A 406 -19.15 2.22 9.69
N ARG A 407 -19.18 3.47 10.19
CA ARG A 407 -19.67 4.64 9.48
C ARG A 407 -18.54 5.62 9.29
N MET A 408 -18.36 6.10 8.06
CA MET A 408 -17.30 7.05 7.75
C MET A 408 -17.65 7.87 6.52
N VAL A 409 -17.23 9.13 6.52
CA VAL A 409 -17.32 10.05 5.38
C VAL A 409 -15.93 10.64 5.16
N ALA A 410 -15.43 10.59 3.93
CA ALA A 410 -14.15 11.20 3.56
C ALA A 410 -14.13 12.69 3.93
N GLU A 411 -13.07 13.13 4.63
CA GLU A 411 -12.93 14.53 5.03
C GLU A 411 -12.49 15.44 3.89
N THR A 412 -11.78 14.87 2.92
CA THR A 412 -11.28 15.61 1.77
C THR A 412 -11.91 15.13 0.48
N ARG A 413 -12.08 16.05 -0.47
CA ARG A 413 -12.52 15.73 -1.84
C ARG A 413 -12.18 16.86 -2.79
N ALA A 414 -11.99 16.51 -4.05
CA ALA A 414 -11.90 17.48 -5.11
C ALA A 414 -13.28 18.09 -5.41
N SER A 415 -13.29 19.34 -5.88
CA SER A 415 -14.54 20.07 -6.18
C SER A 415 -15.34 19.48 -7.35
N TRP A 416 -14.71 18.65 -8.19
CA TRP A 416 -15.32 18.07 -9.38
C TRP A 416 -16.11 16.78 -9.12
N THR A 417 -15.91 16.12 -7.97
CA THR A 417 -16.64 14.88 -7.64
C THR A 417 -18.00 15.17 -7.00
N SER A 418 -18.97 14.27 -7.22
CA SER A 418 -20.37 14.43 -6.81
C SER A 418 -20.57 14.45 -5.29
N GLY A 419 -19.63 13.90 -4.52
CA GLY A 419 -19.66 13.90 -3.06
C GLY A 419 -18.41 13.23 -2.49
N PRO A 420 -18.20 13.32 -1.17
CA PRO A 420 -17.18 12.52 -0.49
C PRO A 420 -17.52 11.02 -0.59
N MET A 421 -16.51 10.16 -0.49
CA MET A 421 -16.76 8.74 -0.24
C MET A 421 -17.46 8.55 1.10
N GLU A 422 -18.40 7.61 1.17
CA GLU A 422 -19.13 7.30 2.40
C GLU A 422 -19.41 5.81 2.54
N CYS A 423 -19.07 5.25 3.69
CA CYS A 423 -19.54 3.93 4.11
C CYS A 423 -20.62 4.10 5.19
N THR A 424 -21.77 3.44 4.99
CA THR A 424 -22.90 3.52 5.93
C THR A 424 -23.42 2.12 6.27
N PRO A 425 -23.67 1.82 7.55
CA PRO A 425 -24.29 0.56 7.97
C PRO A 425 -25.64 0.32 7.31
N ASN A 426 -25.95 -0.95 7.02
CA ASN A 426 -27.20 -1.38 6.38
C ASN A 426 -27.44 -0.76 4.98
N THR A 427 -26.38 -0.39 4.27
CA THR A 427 -26.44 0.09 2.88
C THR A 427 -25.49 -0.72 2.00
N VAL A 428 -25.48 -0.43 0.70
CA VAL A 428 -24.57 -1.06 -0.27
C VAL A 428 -23.09 -0.75 0.00
N THR A 429 -22.78 0.23 0.87
CA THR A 429 -21.40 0.57 1.26
C THR A 429 -21.04 0.10 2.67
N ALA A 430 -21.86 -0.75 3.30
CA ALA A 430 -21.51 -1.37 4.59
C ALA A 430 -20.21 -2.18 4.46
N GLY A 431 -19.23 -1.93 5.34
CA GLY A 431 -17.90 -2.54 5.30
C GLY A 431 -16.91 -1.89 4.31
N CYS A 432 -17.33 -0.92 3.50
CA CYS A 432 -16.53 -0.32 2.44
C CYS A 432 -15.74 0.93 2.85
N CYS A 433 -15.21 0.98 4.07
CA CYS A 433 -14.53 2.18 4.60
C CYS A 433 -13.03 2.27 4.24
N TRP A 434 -12.55 1.39 3.36
CA TRP A 434 -11.13 1.08 3.14
C TRP A 434 -10.56 1.65 1.83
N TRP A 435 -11.12 2.74 1.32
CA TRP A 435 -10.61 3.47 0.15
C TRP A 435 -9.22 4.08 0.39
N GLY A 436 -8.62 4.57 -0.69
CA GLY A 436 -7.29 5.19 -0.66
C GLY A 436 -7.23 6.43 0.21
N ARG A 437 -6.26 6.48 1.14
CA ARG A 437 -5.97 7.68 1.94
C ARG A 437 -4.51 8.09 1.96
N GLY A 438 -4.27 9.36 2.23
CA GLY A 438 -2.93 9.93 2.39
C GLY A 438 -2.16 10.05 1.08
N ALA A 439 -0.89 10.43 1.22
CA ALA A 439 -0.06 10.88 0.11
C ALA A 439 0.21 9.81 -0.95
N ILE A 440 0.03 8.52 -0.64
CA ILE A 440 0.19 7.40 -1.59
C ILE A 440 -1.10 6.61 -1.83
N GLN A 441 -2.25 7.08 -1.30
CA GLN A 441 -3.53 6.38 -1.38
C GLN A 441 -3.49 4.96 -0.76
N THR A 442 -3.03 4.85 0.49
CA THR A 442 -3.05 3.60 1.27
C THR A 442 -4.47 3.01 1.32
N THR A 443 -4.61 1.77 0.84
CA THR A 443 -5.91 1.14 0.57
C THR A 443 -5.99 -0.25 1.19
N GLY A 444 -7.14 -0.63 1.75
CA GLY A 444 -7.45 -1.99 2.18
C GLY A 444 -7.02 -2.37 3.62
N PRO A 445 -7.79 -3.24 4.31
CA PRO A 445 -7.58 -3.55 5.74
C PRO A 445 -6.17 -4.03 6.12
N HIS A 446 -5.49 -4.78 5.25
CA HIS A 446 -4.11 -5.20 5.46
C HIS A 446 -3.16 -4.01 5.63
N ASN A 447 -3.18 -3.06 4.69
CA ASN A 447 -2.24 -1.95 4.67
C ASN A 447 -2.41 -1.00 5.86
N TYR A 448 -3.66 -0.74 6.28
CA TYR A 448 -3.93 0.03 7.49
C TYR A 448 -3.45 -0.71 8.75
N ARG A 449 -3.59 -2.05 8.80
CA ARG A 449 -3.14 -2.85 9.94
C ARG A 449 -1.63 -2.85 10.11
N VAL A 450 -0.88 -3.07 9.03
CA VAL A 450 0.59 -3.07 9.09
C VAL A 450 1.13 -1.69 9.45
N LEU A 451 0.53 -0.61 8.92
CA LEU A 451 0.87 0.76 9.31
C LEU A 451 0.57 1.03 10.79
N GLN A 452 -0.58 0.59 11.29
CA GLN A 452 -0.95 0.70 12.70
C GLN A 452 0.09 0.01 13.59
N GLN A 453 0.45 -1.22 13.26
CA GLN A 453 1.32 -2.05 14.07
C GLN A 453 2.77 -1.55 14.06
N ASP A 454 3.28 -1.22 12.87
CA ASP A 454 4.71 -1.02 12.68
C ASP A 454 5.15 0.42 12.87
N VAL A 455 4.21 1.38 12.80
CA VAL A 455 4.49 2.81 12.96
C VAL A 455 3.62 3.42 14.04
N VAL A 456 2.30 3.51 13.83
CA VAL A 456 1.40 4.33 14.67
C VAL A 456 1.46 3.91 16.15
N SER A 457 1.42 2.61 16.43
CA SER A 457 1.44 2.07 17.79
C SER A 457 2.78 2.27 18.52
N LYS A 458 3.84 2.67 17.82
CA LYS A 458 5.18 2.93 18.37
C LYS A 458 5.41 4.41 18.67
N VAL A 459 4.48 5.28 18.29
CA VAL A 459 4.62 6.74 18.42
C VAL A 459 3.70 7.24 19.52
N GLU A 460 4.27 7.71 20.62
CA GLU A 460 3.52 8.13 21.81
C GLU A 460 2.47 9.21 21.52
N SER A 461 2.78 10.18 20.64
CA SER A 461 1.85 11.24 20.24
C SER A 461 0.65 10.76 19.40
N LEU A 462 0.71 9.52 18.93
CA LEU A 462 -0.32 8.84 18.14
C LEU A 462 -0.98 7.69 18.92
N SER A 463 -0.75 7.56 20.22
CA SER A 463 -1.29 6.47 21.05
C SER A 463 -2.82 6.39 21.09
N ALA A 464 -3.51 7.48 20.76
CA ALA A 464 -4.97 7.52 20.64
C ALA A 464 -5.50 7.17 19.24
N VAL A 465 -4.61 6.95 18.26
CA VAL A 465 -4.97 6.61 16.88
C VAL A 465 -5.08 5.09 16.74
N ASP A 466 -6.24 4.65 16.28
CA ASP A 466 -6.50 3.28 15.86
C ASP A 466 -7.05 3.28 14.43
N LEU A 467 -6.17 2.97 13.48
CA LEU A 467 -6.51 2.89 12.06
C LEU A 467 -7.46 1.74 11.71
N CYS A 468 -7.59 0.73 12.58
CA CYS A 468 -8.51 -0.38 12.32
C CYS A 468 -9.96 -0.02 12.63
N THR A 469 -10.19 0.89 13.57
CA THR A 469 -11.54 1.37 13.91
C THR A 469 -11.83 2.75 13.33
N ASN A 470 -10.79 3.51 12.99
CA ASN A 470 -10.89 4.82 12.35
C ASN A 470 -9.83 5.02 11.25
N PRO A 471 -9.98 4.43 10.05
CA PRO A 471 -9.07 4.68 8.94
C PRO A 471 -9.01 6.16 8.51
N GLU A 472 -10.04 6.97 8.78
CA GLU A 472 -10.05 8.42 8.52
C GLU A 472 -8.99 9.18 9.31
N ALA A 473 -8.48 8.63 10.41
CA ALA A 473 -7.42 9.26 11.19
C ALA A 473 -6.16 9.56 10.35
N MET A 474 -5.97 8.87 9.22
CA MET A 474 -4.94 9.20 8.25
C MET A 474 -5.03 10.64 7.71
N CYS A 475 -6.24 11.17 7.52
CA CYS A 475 -6.48 12.49 6.94
C CYS A 475 -6.67 13.61 7.98
N GLN A 476 -6.80 13.25 9.25
CA GLN A 476 -7.08 14.15 10.37
C GLN A 476 -5.84 14.81 11.00
N ARG A 477 -4.64 14.29 10.72
CA ARG A 477 -3.38 14.84 11.25
C ARG A 477 -2.36 15.02 10.14
N ASP A 478 -1.52 16.04 10.27
CA ASP A 478 -0.61 16.42 9.19
C ASP A 478 0.48 15.39 8.93
N GLU A 479 1.07 14.82 9.99
CA GLU A 479 2.03 13.73 9.90
C GLU A 479 1.41 12.44 9.36
N MET A 480 0.18 12.13 9.76
CA MET A 480 -0.51 10.89 9.38
C MET A 480 -0.78 10.79 7.88
N LYS A 481 -1.01 11.93 7.22
CA LYS A 481 -1.19 12.02 5.77
C LYS A 481 0.03 11.48 4.99
N TRP A 482 1.22 11.46 5.62
CA TRP A 482 2.47 11.01 5.02
C TRP A 482 2.94 9.63 5.50
N LEU A 483 2.56 9.19 6.70
CA LEU A 483 3.08 7.95 7.29
C LEU A 483 2.75 6.71 6.43
N GLY A 484 1.57 6.65 5.81
CA GLY A 484 1.25 5.56 4.88
C GLY A 484 2.20 5.52 3.66
N ALA A 485 2.54 6.69 3.12
CA ALA A 485 3.48 6.80 1.99
C ALA A 485 4.89 6.40 2.39
N LEU A 486 5.40 6.93 3.50
CA LEU A 486 6.75 6.62 3.96
C LEU A 486 6.90 5.16 4.40
N TYR A 487 5.87 4.59 5.04
CA TYR A 487 5.90 3.18 5.43
C TYR A 487 5.93 2.28 4.20
N TYR A 488 5.03 2.46 3.23
CA TYR A 488 5.07 1.71 1.98
C TYR A 488 6.41 1.89 1.25
N TRP A 489 6.94 3.12 1.22
CA TRP A 489 8.21 3.41 0.58
C TRP A 489 9.39 2.67 1.23
N THR A 490 9.49 2.74 2.54
CA THR A 490 10.62 2.17 3.31
C THR A 490 10.52 0.66 3.46
N ASP A 491 9.31 0.11 3.50
CA ASP A 491 9.08 -1.31 3.70
C ASP A 491 8.97 -2.10 2.38
N VAL A 492 8.52 -1.46 1.30
CA VAL A 492 8.32 -2.11 -0.01
C VAL A 492 9.25 -1.54 -1.08
N VAL A 493 9.16 -0.24 -1.38
CA VAL A 493 9.86 0.36 -2.54
C VAL A 493 11.38 0.31 -2.41
N GLN A 494 11.93 0.72 -1.26
CA GLN A 494 13.38 0.71 -1.03
C GLN A 494 13.96 -0.70 -0.85
N LYS A 495 13.11 -1.70 -0.62
CA LYS A 495 13.51 -3.10 -0.42
C LYS A 495 13.55 -3.92 -1.70
N THR A 496 13.14 -3.36 -2.84
CA THR A 496 13.37 -4.05 -4.11
C THR A 496 14.86 -4.22 -4.38
N SER A 497 15.22 -5.30 -5.06
CA SER A 497 16.62 -5.60 -5.39
C SER A 497 17.29 -4.51 -6.23
N GLU A 498 16.51 -3.84 -7.08
CA GLU A 498 16.95 -2.85 -8.03
C GLU A 498 17.20 -1.48 -7.40
N PHE A 499 16.49 -1.17 -6.31
CA PHE A 499 16.48 0.18 -5.72
C PHE A 499 17.89 0.69 -5.37
N PRO A 500 18.75 -0.05 -4.63
CA PRO A 500 20.05 0.47 -4.22
C PRO A 500 20.99 0.74 -5.40
N GLU A 501 21.02 -0.18 -6.37
CA GLU A 501 21.86 -0.05 -7.56
C GLU A 501 21.37 1.09 -8.46
N SER A 502 20.07 1.15 -8.74
CA SER A 502 19.48 2.17 -9.60
C SER A 502 19.63 3.57 -9.00
N LEU A 503 19.41 3.73 -7.69
CA LEU A 503 19.64 4.99 -6.97
C LEU A 503 21.11 5.43 -7.06
N SER A 504 22.04 4.49 -6.82
CA SER A 504 23.46 4.77 -6.91
C SER A 504 23.85 5.19 -8.33
N ASN A 505 23.41 4.42 -9.32
CA ASN A 505 23.68 4.68 -10.73
C ASN A 505 23.10 6.03 -11.17
N PHE A 506 21.90 6.42 -10.71
CA PHE A 506 21.34 7.73 -10.99
C PHE A 506 22.27 8.85 -10.52
N VAL A 507 22.70 8.82 -9.26
CA VAL A 507 23.58 9.85 -8.69
C VAL A 507 24.96 9.86 -9.38
N THR A 508 25.61 8.70 -9.51
CA THR A 508 26.99 8.61 -10.03
C THR A 508 27.08 8.83 -11.54
N SER A 509 25.98 8.65 -12.27
CA SER A 509 25.90 9.01 -13.70
C SER A 509 25.61 10.49 -13.95
N GLY A 510 25.60 11.32 -12.91
CA GLY A 510 25.31 12.75 -13.01
C GLY A 510 23.80 13.05 -13.11
N PHE A 511 22.98 12.28 -12.40
CA PHE A 511 21.52 12.37 -12.36
C PHE A 511 20.86 12.02 -13.71
N SER A 512 21.32 10.92 -14.32
CA SER A 512 20.83 10.44 -15.62
C SER A 512 19.81 9.33 -15.48
N ASN A 513 18.62 9.51 -16.06
CA ASN A 513 17.59 8.46 -16.13
C ASN A 513 18.13 7.21 -16.86
N ALA A 514 18.72 7.39 -18.04
CA ALA A 514 19.34 6.30 -18.80
C ALA A 514 20.52 5.66 -18.05
N GLY A 515 21.28 6.46 -17.31
CA GLY A 515 22.38 5.96 -16.49
C GLY A 515 21.92 5.14 -15.29
N SER A 516 20.67 5.29 -14.86
CA SER A 516 20.08 4.59 -13.71
C SER A 516 19.30 3.33 -14.05
N GLU A 517 19.26 2.93 -15.33
CA GLU A 517 18.47 1.78 -15.75
C GLU A 517 18.98 0.49 -15.11
N VAL A 518 18.10 -0.16 -14.34
CA VAL A 518 18.31 -1.49 -13.77
C VAL A 518 17.07 -2.32 -14.11
N ASN A 519 17.29 -3.51 -14.68
CA ASN A 519 16.23 -4.42 -15.14
C ASN A 519 15.18 -3.75 -16.05
N GLY A 520 15.59 -2.80 -16.89
CA GLY A 520 14.73 -2.18 -17.90
C GLY A 520 13.89 -0.99 -17.43
N ALA A 521 14.11 -0.49 -16.20
CA ALA A 521 13.51 0.77 -15.75
C ALA A 521 14.56 1.67 -15.08
N SER A 522 14.48 2.97 -15.38
CA SER A 522 15.24 4.02 -14.68
C SER A 522 14.76 4.17 -13.24
N PHE A 523 15.55 4.83 -12.37
CA PHE A 523 15.27 4.91 -10.93
C PHE A 523 13.84 5.35 -10.61
N ASN A 524 13.42 6.54 -11.06
CA ASN A 524 12.09 7.05 -10.72
C ASN A 524 10.94 6.32 -11.44
N GLN A 525 11.19 5.79 -12.64
CA GLN A 525 10.22 4.93 -13.32
C GLN A 525 10.01 3.63 -12.55
N GLY A 526 11.11 3.00 -12.09
CA GLY A 526 11.10 1.75 -11.36
C GLY A 526 10.39 1.87 -10.02
N THR A 527 10.71 2.91 -9.24
CA THR A 527 9.99 3.20 -8.00
C THR A 527 8.50 3.48 -8.25
N GLY A 528 8.16 4.21 -9.31
CA GLY A 528 6.77 4.43 -9.69
C GLY A 528 6.05 3.14 -10.07
N GLY A 529 6.73 2.23 -10.78
CA GLY A 529 6.20 0.91 -11.12
C GLY A 529 5.86 0.07 -9.90
N VAL A 530 6.70 0.11 -8.87
CA VAL A 530 6.41 -0.54 -7.59
C VAL A 530 5.18 0.11 -6.94
N VAL A 531 5.11 1.43 -6.86
CA VAL A 531 3.98 2.15 -6.25
C VAL A 531 2.64 1.83 -6.93
N ASN A 532 2.59 1.87 -8.26
CA ASN A 532 1.32 1.73 -8.99
C ASN A 532 0.93 0.28 -9.27
N ASN A 533 1.91 -0.61 -9.47
CA ASN A 533 1.68 -1.95 -9.98
C ASN A 533 2.28 -3.06 -9.10
N GLY A 534 3.11 -2.72 -8.11
CA GLY A 534 3.87 -3.68 -7.31
C GLY A 534 5.15 -4.20 -7.98
N PHE A 535 5.49 -3.76 -9.19
CA PHE A 535 6.62 -4.29 -9.97
C PHE A 535 7.51 -3.19 -10.55
N TRP A 536 8.82 -3.30 -10.31
CA TRP A 536 9.83 -2.34 -10.78
C TRP A 536 9.80 -2.14 -12.30
N THR A 537 9.63 -3.22 -13.07
CA THR A 537 9.74 -3.18 -14.53
C THR A 537 8.48 -2.66 -15.23
N TRP A 538 7.39 -2.46 -14.49
CA TRP A 538 6.10 -2.09 -15.07
C TRP A 538 5.90 -0.59 -15.02
N ALA A 539 5.67 0.02 -16.18
CA ALA A 539 5.42 1.46 -16.24
C ALA A 539 4.18 1.83 -15.40
N PRO A 540 4.28 2.80 -14.49
CA PRO A 540 3.12 3.25 -13.73
C PRO A 540 2.13 4.01 -14.61
N HIS A 541 0.87 4.05 -14.17
CA HIS A 541 -0.11 4.96 -14.74
C HIS A 541 0.44 6.40 -14.75
N GLU A 542 0.31 7.08 -15.90
CA GLU A 542 0.77 8.46 -16.09
C GLU A 542 2.26 8.68 -15.75
N ASN A 543 3.10 7.68 -16.10
CA ASN A 543 4.54 7.71 -15.86
C ASN A 543 5.22 9.01 -16.32
N ALA A 544 4.83 9.56 -17.48
CA ALA A 544 5.41 10.81 -17.98
C ALA A 544 5.25 11.99 -17.01
N LYS A 545 4.11 12.07 -16.31
CA LYS A 545 3.84 13.14 -15.34
C LYS A 545 4.58 12.90 -14.03
N ARG A 546 4.67 11.64 -13.58
CA ARG A 546 5.51 11.24 -12.43
C ARG A 546 6.99 11.55 -12.67
N MET A 547 7.50 11.27 -13.87
CA MET A 547 8.86 11.64 -14.28
C MET A 547 9.06 13.15 -14.33
N ALA A 548 8.10 13.91 -14.86
CA ALA A 548 8.18 15.36 -14.89
C ALA A 548 8.21 15.98 -13.47
N ASN A 549 7.42 15.45 -12.53
CA ASN A 549 7.47 15.86 -11.13
C ASN A 549 8.86 15.60 -10.53
N PHE A 550 9.41 14.40 -10.76
CA PHE A 550 10.74 14.03 -10.28
C PHE A 550 11.84 14.93 -10.86
N ASP A 551 11.86 15.12 -12.18
CA ASP A 551 12.85 15.96 -12.86
C ASP A 551 12.80 17.41 -12.35
N ASN A 552 11.60 17.95 -12.09
CA ASN A 552 11.43 19.28 -11.51
C ASN A 552 12.03 19.38 -10.09
N VAL A 553 11.78 18.38 -9.24
CA VAL A 553 12.35 18.36 -7.89
C VAL A 553 13.87 18.18 -7.93
N ILE A 554 14.39 17.26 -8.74
CA ILE A 554 15.84 17.05 -8.93
C ILE A 554 16.51 18.34 -9.43
N ALA A 555 15.93 19.05 -10.40
CA ALA A 555 16.48 20.30 -10.91
C ALA A 555 16.59 21.38 -9.82
N ALA A 556 15.57 21.51 -8.97
CA ALA A 556 15.59 22.43 -7.84
C ALA A 556 16.67 22.06 -6.81
N LEU A 557 16.77 20.78 -6.45
CA LEU A 557 17.77 20.26 -5.52
C LEU A 557 19.20 20.48 -6.03
N ARG A 558 19.45 20.25 -7.32
CA ARG A 558 20.77 20.50 -7.94
C ARG A 558 21.13 21.98 -7.94
N THR A 559 20.17 22.85 -8.26
CA THR A 559 20.34 24.30 -8.18
C THR A 559 20.68 24.73 -6.76
N ALA A 560 20.13 24.05 -5.75
CA ALA A 560 20.33 24.32 -4.34
C ALA A 560 21.62 23.74 -3.73
N GLY A 561 22.42 22.97 -4.48
CA GLY A 561 23.69 22.42 -3.96
C GLY A 561 23.85 20.92 -4.12
N MET A 562 22.79 20.17 -4.44
CA MET A 562 22.87 18.71 -4.55
C MET A 562 23.88 18.30 -5.62
N GLY A 563 24.90 17.56 -5.19
CA GLY A 563 25.93 17.02 -6.06
C GLY A 563 26.92 18.03 -6.64
N GLN A 564 27.02 19.26 -6.10
CA GLN A 564 27.99 20.26 -6.61
C GLN A 564 29.44 19.81 -6.46
N SER A 565 29.75 19.12 -5.37
CA SER A 565 31.02 18.46 -5.05
C SER A 565 31.23 17.16 -5.83
N LEU A 566 30.18 16.61 -6.45
CA LEU A 566 30.26 15.50 -7.40
C LEU A 566 30.68 15.97 -8.81
N SER A 567 31.05 17.26 -8.96
CA SER A 567 31.38 17.86 -10.25
C SER A 567 32.47 17.09 -11.00
N PRO A 568 32.35 17.08 -12.34
CA PRO A 568 33.20 16.29 -13.21
C PRO A 568 34.61 16.87 -13.20
N THR A 569 35.60 16.01 -13.40
CA THR A 569 36.95 16.40 -13.82
C THR A 569 36.84 17.57 -14.81
N PRO A 570 37.62 18.67 -14.67
CA PRO A 570 37.55 19.82 -15.57
C PRO A 570 37.53 19.36 -17.02
N PRO A 571 36.82 20.04 -17.94
CA PRO A 571 36.85 19.68 -19.35
C PRO A 571 38.31 19.60 -19.77
N VAL A 572 38.77 18.38 -20.11
CA VAL A 572 40.04 18.20 -20.78
C VAL A 572 40.00 19.16 -21.97
N PRO A 573 41.00 20.04 -22.14
CA PRO A 573 40.98 21.04 -23.20
C PRO A 573 40.64 20.34 -24.51
N THR A 574 39.57 20.83 -25.14
CA THR A 574 39.04 20.32 -26.41
C THR A 574 40.21 20.05 -27.36
N PRO A 575 40.49 18.78 -27.70
CA PRO A 575 41.47 18.50 -28.74
C PRO A 575 40.95 19.15 -30.02
N SER A 576 41.77 19.99 -30.61
CA SER A 576 41.52 20.59 -31.91
C SER A 576 41.03 19.51 -32.89
N SER A 577 39.91 19.79 -33.55
CA SER A 577 39.34 19.07 -34.69
C SER A 577 40.43 18.39 -35.54
N GLY A 578 40.59 17.07 -35.36
CA GLY A 578 41.60 16.32 -36.11
C GLY A 578 41.86 14.88 -35.66
N SER A 579 41.63 14.49 -34.40
CA SER A 579 41.77 13.09 -33.96
C SER A 579 40.40 12.47 -33.67
N SER A 580 40.10 11.33 -34.28
CA SER A 580 38.80 10.64 -34.19
C SER A 580 38.55 9.96 -32.84
N GLY A 581 39.22 10.36 -31.75
CA GLY A 581 39.19 9.67 -30.46
C GLY A 581 39.73 8.23 -30.46
N CYS A 582 39.98 7.66 -31.64
CA CYS A 582 40.35 6.26 -31.85
C CYS A 582 41.68 5.86 -31.24
N ASP A 583 42.64 6.79 -31.11
CA ASP A 583 43.90 6.53 -30.42
C ASP A 583 43.68 6.18 -28.93
N THR A 584 42.60 6.69 -28.33
CA THR A 584 42.24 6.42 -26.93
C THR A 584 41.67 5.00 -26.78
N CYS A 585 40.74 4.61 -27.66
CA CYS A 585 40.10 3.30 -27.57
C CYS A 585 41.06 2.16 -27.97
N THR A 586 41.88 2.37 -29.00
CA THR A 586 42.85 1.36 -29.44
C THR A 586 43.95 1.11 -28.40
N ALA A 587 44.37 2.13 -27.65
CA ALA A 587 45.28 1.95 -26.51
C ALA A 587 44.67 1.10 -25.38
N GLY A 588 43.34 1.10 -25.23
CA GLY A 588 42.59 0.25 -24.29
C GLY A 588 42.20 -1.13 -24.84
N GLY A 589 42.53 -1.43 -26.10
CA GLY A 589 42.15 -2.69 -26.77
C GLY A 589 40.73 -2.70 -27.35
N GLU A 590 40.08 -1.54 -27.42
CA GLU A 590 38.72 -1.36 -27.93
C GLU A 590 38.76 -0.78 -29.35
N ASN A 591 37.74 -1.08 -30.16
CA ASN A 591 37.74 -0.80 -31.60
C ASN A 591 36.62 0.16 -32.06
N CYS A 592 35.93 0.82 -31.13
CA CYS A 592 34.90 1.82 -31.46
C CYS A 592 34.95 3.02 -30.51
N TYR A 593 34.89 4.22 -31.09
CA TYR A 593 34.82 5.49 -30.35
C TYR A 593 33.51 6.24 -30.60
N VAL A 594 32.79 6.64 -29.54
CA VAL A 594 31.57 7.44 -29.61
C VAL A 594 31.76 8.72 -28.79
N ALA A 595 31.90 9.87 -29.46
CA ALA A 595 32.27 11.14 -28.84
C ALA A 595 31.25 11.66 -27.79
N SER A 596 29.99 11.24 -27.89
CA SER A 596 28.91 11.68 -27.01
C SER A 596 28.77 10.83 -25.74
N TRP A 597 29.52 9.75 -25.58
CA TRP A 597 29.42 8.85 -24.43
C TRP A 597 30.40 9.22 -23.32
N SER A 598 30.00 8.99 -22.06
CA SER A 598 30.85 9.21 -20.87
C SER A 598 31.99 8.21 -20.77
N ALA A 599 31.75 6.95 -21.20
CA ALA A 599 32.77 5.97 -21.56
C ALA A 599 32.80 5.88 -23.09
N PRO A 600 33.65 6.66 -23.77
CA PRO A 600 33.53 6.83 -25.21
C PRO A 600 34.07 5.65 -26.02
N CYS A 601 34.56 4.60 -25.36
CA CYS A 601 35.19 3.45 -25.99
C CYS A 601 34.44 2.17 -25.62
N PHE A 602 34.29 1.28 -26.60
CA PHE A 602 33.80 -0.09 -26.39
C PHE A 602 34.27 -1.01 -27.52
N THR A 603 34.18 -2.33 -27.30
CA THR A 603 34.49 -3.33 -28.33
C THR A 603 33.24 -3.66 -29.15
N ALA A 604 33.18 -3.13 -30.36
CA ALA A 604 32.16 -3.43 -31.36
C ALA A 604 32.48 -4.72 -32.14
N ALA A 605 31.45 -5.52 -32.44
CA ALA A 605 31.60 -6.76 -33.21
C ALA A 605 31.97 -6.54 -34.69
N SER A 606 31.71 -5.34 -35.22
CA SER A 606 32.02 -4.93 -36.60
C SER A 606 32.02 -3.40 -36.74
N SER A 607 32.61 -2.89 -37.82
CA SER A 607 32.51 -1.47 -38.18
C SER A 607 31.08 -0.99 -38.37
N SER A 608 30.21 -1.85 -38.89
CA SER A 608 28.77 -1.59 -39.02
C SER A 608 28.08 -1.40 -37.67
N SER A 609 28.41 -2.25 -36.67
CA SER A 609 27.84 -2.13 -35.32
C SER A 609 28.30 -0.85 -34.63
N CYS A 610 29.56 -0.44 -34.80
CA CYS A 610 30.08 0.82 -34.28
C CYS A 610 29.39 2.04 -34.91
N ALA A 611 29.22 2.04 -36.24
CA ALA A 611 28.50 3.09 -36.95
C ALA A 611 27.01 3.16 -36.53
N GLY A 612 26.40 2.04 -36.16
CA GLY A 612 25.04 1.97 -35.63
C GLY A 612 24.82 2.81 -34.35
N TYR A 613 25.87 3.04 -33.56
CA TYR A 613 25.85 3.90 -32.38
C TYR A 613 26.35 5.33 -32.66
N GLY A 614 26.50 5.70 -33.94
CA GLY A 614 27.09 6.99 -34.33
C GLY A 614 28.58 7.10 -34.04
N GLY A 615 29.26 5.97 -33.81
CA GLY A 615 30.68 5.89 -33.50
C GLY A 615 31.59 5.79 -34.72
N VAL A 616 32.88 6.05 -34.50
CA VAL A 616 33.96 5.85 -35.46
C VAL A 616 34.65 4.53 -35.14
N TYR A 617 34.69 3.62 -36.12
CA TYR A 617 35.38 2.34 -35.95
C TYR A 617 36.89 2.54 -36.08
N CYS A 618 37.62 2.07 -35.08
CA CYS A 618 39.05 2.29 -34.91
C CYS A 618 39.80 1.04 -35.39
N VAL A 619 40.61 1.21 -36.44
CA VAL A 619 41.34 0.14 -37.14
C VAL A 619 42.83 0.16 -36.83
#